data_AF-U1FAI1-F1
#
_entry.id   AF-U1FAI1-F1
#
_cell.length_a   1.000
_cell.length_b   1.000
_cell.length_c   1.000
_cell.angle_alpha   90.00
_cell.angle_beta   90.00
_cell.angle_gamma   90.00
#
_symmetry.space_group_name_H-M   'P 1'
#
loop_
_entity.id
_entity.type
_entity.pdbx_description
1 polymer ?
#
loop_
_entity_poly.entity_id
_entity_poly.type
_entity_poly.pdbx_seq_one_letter_code
_entity_poly.pdbx_strand_id
1 'polypeptide(L)'
;MDWHPDRVVPGFHCAVMGLPHARKVPGDPDGELTATMVARCSQPQQQRAVLYIHGWSDLFHQAHLAAEVESWGADFHALDLRRYGRNIVAGQHSGWIDDLG
;
A
#
# COMPACT_ATOMS: atom_id res chain seq x y z
N MET A 1 -2.51 5.84 -12.25
CA MET A 1 -1.45 5.52 -11.28
C MET A 1 -0.24 5.08 -12.07
N ASP A 2 0.94 5.59 -11.73
CA ASP A 2 2.18 5.19 -12.40
C ASP A 2 2.76 3.98 -11.68
N TRP A 3 2.83 2.84 -12.38
CA TRP A 3 3.30 1.58 -11.82
C TRP A 3 4.77 1.38 -12.17
N HIS A 4 5.58 1.05 -11.18
CA HIS A 4 6.98 0.73 -11.37
C HIS A 4 7.36 -0.55 -10.60
N PRO A 5 8.48 -1.21 -10.97
CA PRO A 5 8.96 -2.37 -10.23
C PRO A 5 9.09 -2.08 -8.73
N ASP A 6 8.61 -3.01 -7.91
CA ASP A 6 8.69 -2.89 -6.46
C ASP A 6 10.08 -3.29 -5.96
N ARG A 7 10.62 -2.52 -5.01
CA ARG A 7 11.98 -2.71 -4.48
C ARG A 7 12.06 -3.66 -3.29
N VAL A 8 10.93 -3.98 -2.65
CA VAL A 8 10.90 -4.80 -1.42
C VAL A 8 10.46 -6.23 -1.73
N VAL A 9 9.52 -6.40 -2.67
CA VAL A 9 8.97 -7.70 -3.06
C VAL A 9 9.33 -7.98 -4.52
N PRO A 10 10.38 -8.77 -4.78
CA PRO A 10 10.79 -9.10 -6.14
C PRO A 10 9.65 -9.70 -6.98
N GLY A 11 9.52 -9.24 -8.22
CA GLY A 11 8.46 -9.68 -9.14
C GLY A 11 7.11 -8.96 -8.96
N PHE A 12 7.01 -8.01 -8.03
CA PHE A 12 5.86 -7.14 -7.87
C PHE A 12 6.14 -5.76 -8.48
N HIS A 13 5.06 -5.03 -8.68
CA HIS A 13 5.03 -3.62 -9.03
C HIS A 13 4.34 -2.86 -7.91
N CYS A 14 4.65 -1.58 -7.78
CA CYS A 14 3.93 -0.69 -6.90
C CYS A 14 3.61 0.63 -7.57
N ALA A 15 2.56 1.28 -7.07
CA ALA A 15 2.15 2.59 -7.51
C ALA A 15 1.73 3.43 -6.30
N VAL A 16 2.28 4.64 -6.24
CA VAL A 16 1.97 5.61 -5.18
C VAL A 16 0.72 6.41 -5.56
N MET A 17 -0.14 6.63 -4.57
CA MET A 17 -1.33 7.47 -4.70
C MET A 17 -1.32 8.56 -3.63
N GLY A 18 -1.54 9.80 -4.06
CA GLY A 18 -1.79 10.94 -3.17
C GLY A 18 -3.15 10.80 -2.48
N LEU A 19 -3.22 11.25 -1.23
CA LEU A 19 -4.43 11.26 -0.41
C LEU A 19 -4.76 12.72 -0.04
N PRO A 20 -5.32 13.51 -0.97
CA PRO A 20 -5.48 14.96 -0.79
C PRO A 20 -6.48 15.34 0.31
N HIS A 21 -7.34 14.39 0.69
CA HIS A 21 -8.36 14.57 1.73
C HIS A 21 -7.99 13.92 3.07
N ALA A 22 -6.80 13.30 3.17
CA ALA A 22 -6.39 12.70 4.43
C ALA A 22 -6.01 13.78 5.44
N ARG A 23 -6.58 13.69 6.65
CA ARG A 23 -6.25 14.58 7.76
C ARG A 23 -4.77 14.42 8.14
N LYS A 24 -4.10 15.57 8.28
CA LYS A 24 -2.74 15.66 8.86
C LYS A 24 -2.82 15.76 10.37
N VAL A 25 -1.81 15.22 11.06
CA VAL A 25 -1.68 15.37 12.51
C VAL A 25 -0.89 16.64 12.78
N PRO A 26 -1.30 17.47 13.76
CA PRO A 26 -0.49 18.61 14.17
C PRO A 26 0.96 18.20 14.51
N GLY A 27 1.93 18.93 13.97
CA GLY A 27 3.36 18.66 14.18
C GLY A 27 4.00 17.75 13.13
N ASP A 28 3.23 17.13 12.23
CA ASP A 28 3.80 16.47 11.06
C ASP A 28 4.42 17.45 10.06
N PRO A 29 5.37 16.99 9.24
CA PRO A 29 5.87 17.75 8.11
C PRO A 29 4.76 18.10 7.09
N ASP A 30 5.00 19.18 6.37
CA ASP A 30 4.21 19.54 5.19
C ASP A 30 4.37 18.50 4.06
N GLY A 31 3.46 18.55 3.08
CA GLY A 31 3.38 17.57 1.99
C GLY A 31 2.11 16.71 2.01
N GLU A 32 1.78 16.12 0.88
CA GLU A 32 0.60 15.25 0.75
C GLU A 32 0.88 13.89 1.40
N LEU A 33 -0.10 13.32 2.12
CA LEU A 33 -0.01 11.95 2.60
C LEU A 33 -0.21 10.99 1.43
N THR A 34 0.55 9.91 1.38
CA THR A 34 0.45 8.93 0.30
C THR A 34 0.06 7.56 0.83
N ALA A 35 -0.55 6.74 -0.01
CA ALA A 35 -0.59 5.29 0.14
C ALA A 35 0.12 4.65 -1.05
N THR A 36 0.53 3.39 -0.90
CA THR A 36 1.20 2.66 -1.98
C THR A 36 0.47 1.34 -2.21
N MET A 37 -0.03 1.13 -3.43
CA MET A 37 -0.60 -0.15 -3.83
C MET A 37 0.51 -1.04 -4.41
N VAL A 38 0.49 -2.34 -4.09
CA VAL A 38 1.48 -3.33 -4.52
C VAL A 38 0.75 -4.51 -5.16
N ALA A 39 1.18 -4.96 -6.33
CA ALA A 39 0.54 -6.06 -7.07
C ALA A 39 1.54 -6.74 -8.01
N ARG A 40 1.29 -7.99 -8.42
CA ARG A 40 2.14 -8.68 -9.40
C ARG A 40 1.98 -8.09 -10.80
N CYS A 41 0.75 -7.80 -11.19
CA CYS A 41 0.38 -7.20 -12.47
C CYS A 41 -0.15 -5.77 -12.28
N SER A 42 0.25 -4.86 -13.17
CA SER A 42 -0.21 -3.45 -13.17
C SER A 42 -1.58 -3.25 -13.83
N GLN A 43 -2.08 -4.29 -14.50
CA GLN A 43 -3.39 -4.32 -15.15
C GLN A 43 -4.22 -5.46 -14.56
N PRO A 44 -5.54 -5.26 -14.34
CA PRO A 44 -6.42 -6.31 -13.86
C PRO A 44 -6.35 -7.56 -14.75
N GLN A 45 -6.27 -8.74 -14.14
CA GLN A 45 -6.31 -10.02 -14.84
C GLN A 45 -7.61 -10.77 -14.57
N GLN A 46 -8.32 -10.43 -13.49
CA GLN A 46 -9.52 -11.13 -13.03
C GLN A 46 -10.69 -10.15 -12.84
N GLN A 47 -11.92 -10.69 -12.72
CA GLN A 47 -13.11 -9.88 -12.41
C GLN A 47 -13.24 -9.53 -10.93
N ARG A 48 -12.49 -10.22 -10.06
CA ARG A 48 -12.54 -10.06 -8.60
C ARG A 48 -11.15 -9.75 -8.10
N ALA A 49 -11.09 -8.99 -7.02
CA ALA A 49 -9.84 -8.65 -6.36
C ALA A 49 -9.95 -8.82 -4.85
N VAL A 50 -8.81 -9.14 -4.22
CA VAL A 50 -8.63 -9.10 -2.77
C VAL A 50 -7.68 -7.98 -2.44
N LEU A 51 -8.10 -7.11 -1.52
CA LEU A 51 -7.27 -6.05 -0.96
C LEU A 51 -6.72 -6.50 0.39
N TYR A 52 -5.41 -6.71 0.46
CA TYR A 52 -4.68 -6.97 1.68
C TYR A 52 -4.29 -5.65 2.35
N ILE A 53 -4.82 -5.43 3.56
CA ILE A 53 -4.39 -4.36 4.45
C ILE A 53 -3.45 -4.98 5.48
N HIS A 54 -2.24 -4.45 5.58
CA HIS A 54 -1.28 -4.95 6.55
C HIS A 54 -1.74 -4.64 7.99
N GLY A 55 -1.40 -5.55 8.92
CA GLY A 55 -1.63 -5.36 10.34
C GLY A 55 -0.43 -4.69 11.02
N TRP A 56 0.08 -5.33 12.07
CA TRP A 56 1.27 -4.87 12.82
C TRP A 56 2.53 -4.72 11.97
N SER A 57 2.65 -5.48 10.88
CA SER A 57 3.74 -5.27 9.91
C SER A 57 3.46 -4.02 9.10
N ASP A 58 4.42 -3.10 9.03
CA ASP A 58 4.24 -1.79 8.38
C ASP A 58 4.18 -1.83 6.84
N LEU A 59 4.32 -3.00 6.22
CA LEU A 59 4.24 -3.17 4.77
C LEU A 59 4.01 -4.62 4.32
N PHE A 60 3.51 -4.78 3.10
CA PHE A 60 3.41 -6.09 2.46
C PHE A 60 4.76 -6.63 1.96
N HIS A 61 5.02 -7.90 2.29
CA HIS A 61 6.20 -8.66 1.84
C HIS A 61 5.92 -10.17 1.66
N GLN A 62 4.65 -10.58 1.69
CA GLN A 62 4.24 -11.99 1.71
C GLN A 62 3.87 -12.49 0.32
N ALA A 63 4.86 -12.63 -0.56
CA ALA A 63 4.65 -13.04 -1.96
C ALA A 63 3.87 -14.36 -2.11
N HIS A 64 4.06 -15.31 -1.18
CA HIS A 64 3.35 -16.58 -1.17
C HIS A 64 1.83 -16.42 -0.94
N LEU A 65 1.42 -15.48 -0.10
CA LEU A 65 0.01 -15.20 0.16
C LEU A 65 -0.68 -14.63 -1.08
N ALA A 66 -0.01 -13.73 -1.79
CA ALA A 66 -0.52 -13.21 -3.07
C ALA A 66 -0.69 -14.34 -4.09
N ALA A 67 0.30 -15.23 -4.22
CA ALA A 67 0.23 -16.37 -5.14
C ALA A 67 -0.95 -17.31 -4.82
N GLU A 68 -1.19 -17.58 -3.53
CA GLU A 68 -2.30 -18.42 -3.09
C GLU A 68 -3.65 -17.80 -3.44
N VAL A 69 -3.84 -16.51 -3.15
CA VAL A 69 -5.09 -15.81 -3.49
C VAL A 69 -5.29 -15.73 -5.00
N GLU A 70 -4.24 -15.45 -5.76
CA GLU A 70 -4.28 -15.43 -7.23
C GLU A 70 -4.69 -16.81 -7.80
N SER A 71 -4.30 -17.91 -7.14
CA SER A 71 -4.72 -19.26 -7.53
C SER A 71 -6.24 -19.50 -7.40
N TRP A 72 -6.94 -18.70 -6.61
CA TRP A 72 -8.40 -18.76 -6.45
C TRP A 72 -9.14 -18.00 -7.56
N GLY A 73 -8.43 -17.41 -8.52
CA GLY A 73 -9.02 -16.64 -9.62
C GLY A 73 -9.40 -15.20 -9.24
N ALA A 74 -8.65 -14.58 -8.34
CA ALA A 74 -8.80 -13.17 -7.97
C ALA A 74 -7.47 -12.42 -8.09
N ASP A 75 -7.50 -11.16 -8.50
CA ASP A 75 -6.31 -10.30 -8.44
C ASP A 75 -5.96 -10.00 -6.98
N PHE A 76 -4.67 -10.01 -6.63
CA PHE A 76 -4.21 -9.65 -5.30
C PHE A 76 -3.56 -8.26 -5.32
N HIS A 77 -4.06 -7.38 -4.46
CA HIS A 77 -3.46 -6.08 -4.21
C HIS A 77 -3.17 -5.94 -2.72
N ALA A 78 -1.96 -5.51 -2.37
CA ALA A 78 -1.67 -5.02 -1.04
C ALA A 78 -1.68 -3.50 -1.02
N LEU A 79 -2.08 -2.92 0.12
CA LEU A 79 -2.04 -1.48 0.35
C LEU A 79 -1.15 -1.19 1.57
N ASP A 80 -0.02 -0.54 1.32
CA ASP A 80 0.74 0.13 2.37
C ASP A 80 0.05 1.46 2.68
N LEU A 81 -0.39 1.61 3.93
CA LEU A 81 -1.15 2.77 4.38
C LEU A 81 -0.26 4.02 4.50
N ARG A 82 -0.91 5.19 4.61
CA ARG A 82 -0.24 6.45 4.96
C ARG A 82 0.50 6.32 6.28
N ARG A 83 1.71 6.88 6.38
CA ARG A 83 2.59 6.80 7.58
C ARG A 83 3.11 5.40 7.88
N TYR A 84 2.95 4.45 6.96
CA TYR A 84 3.46 3.09 7.07
C TYR A 84 4.39 2.76 5.92
N GLY A 85 5.37 1.90 6.19
CA GLY A 85 6.22 1.28 5.17
C GLY A 85 6.83 2.28 4.19
N ARG A 86 6.51 2.12 2.90
CA ARG A 86 6.98 2.97 1.79
C ARG A 86 6.50 4.42 1.87
N ASN A 87 5.49 4.71 2.69
CA ASN A 87 4.89 6.04 2.85
C ASN A 87 5.33 6.75 4.13
N ILE A 88 6.38 6.28 4.81
CA ILE A 88 6.95 6.98 5.96
C ILE A 88 7.74 8.19 5.49
N VAL A 89 7.42 9.36 6.06
CA VAL A 89 8.16 10.61 5.86
C VAL A 89 8.89 10.97 7.15
N ALA A 90 10.15 11.43 7.04
CA ALA A 90 10.94 11.81 8.21
C ALA A 90 10.25 12.92 9.02
N GLY A 91 10.19 12.75 10.35
CA GLY A 91 9.52 13.68 11.27
C GLY A 91 8.01 13.51 11.36
N GLN A 92 7.42 12.61 10.58
CA GLN A 92 6.00 12.28 10.67
C GLN A 92 5.73 11.32 11.83
N HIS A 93 4.54 11.40 12.42
CA HIS A 93 4.06 10.39 13.36
C HIS A 93 3.75 9.09 12.61
N SER A 94 4.71 8.15 12.61
CA SER A 94 4.59 6.83 11.98
C SER A 94 3.39 6.06 12.54
N GLY A 95 2.61 5.48 11.63
CA GLY A 95 1.43 4.67 11.94
C GLY A 95 0.28 5.36 12.67
N TRP A 96 0.39 6.67 12.99
CA TRP A 96 -0.64 7.33 13.77
C TRP A 96 -1.93 7.53 12.97
N ILE A 97 -3.03 7.09 13.58
CA ILE A 97 -4.38 7.30 13.09
C ILE A 97 -5.30 7.46 14.30
N ASP A 98 -6.02 8.57 14.37
CA ASP A 98 -6.99 8.88 15.43
C ASP A 98 -8.44 8.69 14.96
N ASP A 99 -8.63 8.45 13.67
CA ASP A 99 -9.92 8.33 13.00
C ASP A 99 -9.80 7.44 11.74
N LEU A 100 -10.70 6.46 11.61
CA LEU A 100 -10.80 5.54 10.47
C LEU A 100 -11.90 5.96 9.46
N GLY A 101 -12.69 6.99 9.79
CA GLY A 101 -13.89 7.42 9.08
C GLY A 101 -15.01 7.80 10.03
#